data_AF-Q92W90-F1
#
_entry.id   AF-Q92W90-F1
#
_cell.length_a   1.000
_cell.length_b   1.000
_cell.length_c   1.000
_cell.angle_alpha   90.00
_cell.angle_beta   90.00
_cell.angle_gamma   90.00
#
_symmetry.space_group_name_H-M   'P 1'
#
loop_
_entity.id
_entity.type
_entity.pdbx_description
1 polymer ?
#
loop_
_entity_poly.entity_id
_entity_poly.type
_entity_poly.pdbx_seq_one_letter_code
_entity_poly.pdbx_strand_id
1 'polypeptide(L)'
;MQARRVIEIVQSAGYLPAELILTGYWASQSGLVVFILNGVTPQAVDLVLDPIVVTLPMTIPGVLYVDVGDKTRVREAVLFAEEIYAATRLFRRLTIRCGIAPKLIAPVDRAIRSLESRTLFERDARTPDVAKPQVATPVPTGNRLGWRATEARAWIQLQTSDSSI
;
A
#
# COMPACT_ATOMS: atom_id res chain seq x y z
N MET A 1 11.36 7.50 -5.56
CA MET A 1 10.48 6.62 -4.77
C MET A 1 9.57 7.50 -3.91
N GLN A 2 8.24 7.35 -3.99
CA GLN A 2 7.32 8.08 -3.13
C GLN A 2 6.99 7.22 -1.90
N ALA A 3 7.69 7.46 -0.79
CA ALA A 3 7.43 6.77 0.46
C ALA A 3 6.28 7.47 1.19
N ARG A 4 5.28 6.73 1.64
CA ARG A 4 4.26 7.33 2.51
C ARG A 4 4.86 7.58 3.89
N ARG A 5 5.62 6.62 4.41
CA ARG A 5 6.22 6.69 5.74
C ARG A 5 7.62 6.15 5.75
N VAL A 6 8.50 6.79 6.50
CA VAL A 6 9.86 6.34 6.76
C VAL A 6 10.00 6.09 8.26
N ILE A 7 10.39 4.88 8.64
CA ILE A 7 10.48 4.45 10.03
C ILE A 7 11.86 3.87 10.27
N GLU A 8 12.60 4.41 11.22
CA GLU A 8 13.85 3.80 11.67
C GLU A 8 13.59 2.57 12.53
N ILE A 9 14.22 1.46 12.15
CA ILE A 9 14.21 0.21 12.91
C ILE A 9 15.61 0.02 13.50
N VAL A 10 15.66 -0.02 14.83
CA VAL A 10 16.88 -0.23 15.60
C VAL A 10 16.63 -1.28 16.66
N GLN A 11 17.63 -2.13 16.90
CA GLN A 11 17.58 -3.08 18.00
C GLN A 11 17.83 -2.36 19.33
N SER A 12 17.03 -2.69 20.35
CA SER A 12 17.21 -2.17 21.71
C SER A 12 17.35 -3.33 22.69
N ALA A 13 18.40 -3.33 23.51
CA ALA A 13 18.69 -4.39 24.48
C ALA A 13 18.69 -5.82 23.88
N GLY A 14 19.08 -5.98 22.61
CA GLY A 14 19.08 -7.27 21.92
C GLY A 14 17.73 -7.66 21.29
N TYR A 15 16.70 -6.83 21.39
CA TYR A 15 15.37 -7.11 20.83
C TYR A 15 15.01 -6.15 19.70
N LEU A 16 14.36 -6.68 18.66
CA LEU A 16 13.75 -5.87 17.63
C LEU A 16 12.41 -5.29 18.12
N PRO A 17 12.02 -4.09 17.65
CA PRO A 17 10.75 -3.47 18.01
C PRO A 17 9.62 -4.14 17.20
N ALA A 18 9.26 -5.37 17.58
CA ALA A 18 8.34 -6.22 16.82
C ALA A 18 7.00 -5.53 16.54
N GLU A 19 6.40 -4.88 17.54
CA GLU A 19 5.14 -4.15 17.38
C GLU A 19 5.24 -3.03 16.33
N LEU A 20 6.33 -2.25 16.34
CA LEU A 20 6.56 -1.21 15.35
C LEU A 20 6.71 -1.77 13.93
N ILE A 21 7.43 -2.89 13.80
CA ILE A 21 7.63 -3.59 12.52
C ILE A 21 6.29 -4.09 11.98
N LEU A 22 5.49 -4.77 12.83
CA LEU A 22 4.17 -5.27 12.47
C LEU A 22 3.27 -4.10 12.06
N THR A 23 3.12 -3.07 12.90
CA THR A 23 2.25 -1.93 12.61
C THR A 23 2.69 -1.17 11.35
N GLY A 24 4.00 -1.05 11.12
CA GLY A 24 4.55 -0.50 9.88
C GLY A 24 4.18 -1.32 8.64
N TYR A 25 4.24 -2.65 8.75
CA TYR A 25 3.84 -3.55 7.66
C TYR A 25 2.32 -3.50 7.42
N TRP A 26 1.50 -3.50 8.46
CA TRP A 26 0.05 -3.30 8.33
C TRP A 26 -0.29 -1.96 7.66
N ALA A 27 0.41 -0.88 8.03
CA ALA A 27 0.24 0.42 7.42
C ALA A 27 0.63 0.46 5.94
N SER A 28 1.42 -0.50 5.44
CA SER A 28 1.76 -0.56 4.02
C SER A 28 0.57 -0.79 3.09
N GLN A 29 -0.57 -1.26 3.61
CA GLN A 29 -1.87 -1.32 2.89
C GLN A 29 -2.32 0.05 2.34
N SER A 30 -1.85 1.14 2.96
CA SER A 30 -2.17 2.52 2.61
C SER A 30 -1.18 3.18 1.64
N GLY A 31 -0.02 2.56 1.41
CA GLY A 31 1.08 3.18 0.68
C GLY A 31 2.43 2.63 1.14
N LEU A 32 3.47 2.85 0.34
CA LEU A 32 4.81 2.32 0.62
C LEU A 32 5.35 2.80 1.98
N VAL A 33 5.79 1.85 2.80
CA VAL A 33 6.51 2.14 4.05
C VAL A 33 7.98 1.76 3.87
N VAL A 34 8.90 2.65 4.23
CA VAL A 34 10.34 2.37 4.17
C VAL A 34 10.86 2.17 5.58
N PHE A 35 11.45 1.00 5.84
CA PHE A 35 12.21 0.73 7.05
C PHE A 35 13.67 1.10 6.84
N ILE A 36 14.15 2.06 7.62
CA ILE A 36 15.57 2.39 7.69
C ILE A 36 16.20 1.47 8.74
N LEU A 37 16.99 0.50 8.28
CA LEU A 37 17.62 -0.48 9.12
C LEU A 37 18.92 0.09 9.71
N ASN A 38 18.97 0.23 11.03
CA ASN A 38 20.14 0.74 11.75
C ASN A 38 20.71 -0.35 12.65
N GLY A 39 21.74 -1.05 12.15
CA GLY A 39 22.32 -2.22 12.83
C GLY A 39 21.39 -3.44 12.85
N VAL A 40 20.38 -3.47 11.99
CA VAL A 40 19.40 -4.54 11.85
C VAL A 40 19.51 -5.13 10.46
N THR A 41 19.46 -6.46 10.34
CA THR A 41 19.48 -7.13 9.04
C THR A 41 18.06 -7.26 8.48
N PRO A 42 17.88 -7.24 7.14
CA PRO A 42 16.61 -7.59 6.50
C PRO A 42 16.00 -8.89 7.04
N GLN A 43 16.82 -9.94 7.16
CA GLN A 43 16.39 -11.26 7.60
C GLN A 43 15.82 -11.24 9.03
N ALA A 44 16.37 -10.40 9.91
CA ALA A 44 15.85 -10.29 11.27
C ALA A 44 14.47 -9.61 11.29
N VAL A 45 14.21 -8.67 10.36
CA VAL A 45 12.88 -8.07 10.18
C VAL A 45 11.92 -9.09 9.57
N ASP A 46 12.37 -9.86 8.57
CA ASP A 46 11.54 -10.89 7.93
C ASP A 46 11.07 -11.94 8.94
N LEU A 47 11.93 -12.38 9.86
CA LEU A 47 11.53 -13.29 10.94
C LEU A 47 10.40 -12.74 11.84
N VAL A 48 10.31 -11.41 12.01
CA VAL A 48 9.20 -10.77 12.72
C VAL A 48 7.92 -10.79 11.87
N LEU A 49 8.06 -10.69 10.55
CA LEU A 49 6.96 -10.58 9.60
C LEU A 49 6.43 -11.94 9.10
N ASP A 50 7.25 -12.99 9.07
CA ASP A 50 6.90 -14.33 8.57
C ASP A 50 5.54 -14.85 9.08
N PRO A 51 5.17 -14.69 10.38
CA PRO A 51 3.88 -15.15 10.87
C PRO A 51 2.67 -14.42 10.26
N ILE A 52 2.86 -13.22 9.71
CA ILE A 52 1.77 -12.35 9.26
C ILE A 52 1.79 -12.03 7.76
N VAL A 53 2.90 -12.22 7.06
CA VAL A 53 3.01 -11.88 5.62
C VAL A 53 1.95 -12.60 4.79
N VAL A 54 1.61 -13.84 5.15
CA VAL A 54 0.56 -14.64 4.48
C VAL A 54 -0.87 -14.16 4.78
N THR A 55 -1.04 -13.28 5.77
CA THR A 55 -2.36 -12.81 6.22
C THR A 55 -2.86 -11.57 5.48
N LEU A 56 -1.98 -10.91 4.71
CA LEU A 56 -2.32 -9.72 3.93
C LEU A 56 -2.47 -10.00 2.44
N PRO A 57 -3.30 -9.23 1.71
CA PRO A 57 -3.42 -9.36 0.26
C PRO A 57 -2.08 -9.09 -0.44
N MET A 58 -1.76 -9.85 -1.48
CA MET A 58 -0.55 -9.64 -2.30
C MET A 58 -0.54 -8.30 -3.07
N THR A 59 -1.62 -7.52 -3.02
CA THR A 59 -1.77 -6.24 -3.71
C THR A 59 -1.24 -5.04 -2.92
N ILE A 60 -0.77 -5.24 -1.69
CA ILE A 60 -0.21 -4.13 -0.90
C ILE A 60 1.16 -3.70 -1.44
N PRO A 61 1.49 -2.39 -1.40
CA PRO A 61 2.83 -1.89 -1.72
C PRO A 61 3.96 -2.53 -0.91
N GLY A 62 3.66 -2.97 0.32
CA GLY A 62 4.62 -3.62 1.21
C GLY A 62 5.62 -2.64 1.84
N VAL A 63 6.70 -3.22 2.36
CA VAL A 63 7.79 -2.50 3.02
C VAL A 63 9.06 -2.56 2.19
N LEU A 64 9.79 -1.45 2.11
CA LEU A 64 11.14 -1.44 1.54
C LEU A 64 12.17 -1.33 2.66
N TYR A 65 13.20 -2.16 2.60
CA TYR A 65 14.34 -2.09 3.51
C TYR A 65 15.45 -1.22 2.90
N VAL A 66 15.93 -0.26 3.68
CA VAL A 66 17.07 0.58 3.33
C VAL A 66 18.05 0.58 4.49
N ASP A 67 19.29 0.19 4.21
CA ASP A 67 20.37 0.29 5.20
C ASP A 67 20.66 1.77 5.51
N VAL A 68 20.82 2.12 6.79
CA VAL A 68 21.09 3.51 7.22
C VAL A 68 22.41 4.06 6.63
N GLY A 69 23.33 3.18 6.26
CA GLY A 69 24.59 3.49 5.58
C GLY A 69 24.43 3.81 4.10
N ASP A 70 23.36 3.37 3.44
CA ASP A 70 23.02 3.76 2.06
C ASP A 70 22.41 5.18 2.05
N LYS A 71 23.28 6.17 2.18
CA LYS A 71 22.91 7.59 2.25
C LYS A 71 22.09 8.05 1.04
N THR A 72 22.31 7.45 -0.13
CA THR A 72 21.58 7.81 -1.35
C THR A 72 20.13 7.37 -1.26
N ARG A 73 19.89 6.09 -0.91
CA ARG A 73 18.53 5.57 -0.73
C ARG A 73 17.83 6.17 0.47
N VAL A 74 18.56 6.42 1.57
CA VAL A 74 18.01 7.15 2.74
C VAL A 74 17.54 8.54 2.32
N ARG A 75 18.38 9.29 1.58
CA ARG A 75 18.04 10.64 1.12
C ARG A 75 16.80 10.62 0.24
N GLU A 76 16.72 9.68 -0.70
CA GLU A 76 15.54 9.52 -1.56
C GLU A 76 14.29 9.23 -0.72
N ALA A 77 14.37 8.28 0.21
CA ALA A 77 13.24 7.90 1.05
C ALA A 77 12.72 9.08 1.88
N VAL A 78 13.60 9.85 2.54
CA VAL A 78 13.18 10.94 3.43
C VAL A 78 12.68 12.18 2.69
N LEU A 79 13.17 12.45 1.47
CA LEU A 79 12.75 13.63 0.69
C LEU A 79 11.30 13.53 0.21
N PHE A 80 10.81 12.31 -0.03
CA PHE A 80 9.45 12.07 -0.53
C PHE A 80 8.51 11.51 0.53
N ALA A 81 8.94 11.46 1.80
CA ALA A 81 8.16 10.94 2.91
C ALA A 81 7.07 11.92 3.37
N GLU A 82 5.84 11.44 3.57
CA GLU A 82 4.81 12.24 4.27
C GLU A 82 5.10 12.30 5.77
N GLU A 83 5.59 11.20 6.34
CA GLU A 83 5.89 11.07 7.76
C GLU A 83 7.24 10.38 8.00
N ILE A 84 8.00 10.89 8.97
CA ILE A 84 9.32 10.36 9.31
C ILE A 84 9.40 10.12 10.82
N TYR A 85 9.75 8.89 11.19
CA TYR A 85 9.91 8.45 12.57
C TYR A 85 11.34 7.98 12.82
N ALA A 86 12.01 8.61 13.78
CA ALA A 86 13.41 8.36 14.10
C ALA A 86 13.59 7.94 15.56
N ALA A 87 14.29 6.83 15.76
CA ALA A 87 14.66 6.27 17.06
C ALA A 87 15.98 6.87 17.57
N THR A 88 16.96 7.07 16.70
CA THR A 88 18.32 7.46 17.10
C THR A 88 18.65 8.90 16.72
N ARG A 89 19.60 9.49 17.46
CA ARG A 89 20.18 10.80 17.10
C ARG A 89 20.94 10.75 15.78
N LEU A 90 21.50 9.59 15.42
CA LEU A 90 22.25 9.39 14.18
C LEU A 90 21.34 9.60 12.98
N PHE A 91 20.22 8.88 12.93
CA PHE A 91 19.29 9.00 11.82
C PHE A 91 18.64 10.38 11.77
N ARG A 92 18.23 10.95 12.92
CA ARG A 92 17.74 12.35 12.97
C ARG A 92 18.70 13.34 12.32
N ARG A 93 19.99 13.26 12.64
CA ARG A 93 21.01 14.15 12.05
C ARG A 93 21.18 13.90 10.56
N LEU A 94 21.12 12.64 10.12
CA LEU A 94 21.20 12.27 8.71
C LEU A 94 20.02 12.89 7.93
N THR A 95 18.79 12.74 8.44
CA THR A 95 17.58 13.31 7.83
C THR A 95 17.60 14.83 7.78
N ILE A 96 18.10 15.50 8.82
CA ILE A 96 18.28 16.97 8.82
C ILE A 96 19.28 17.39 7.73
N ARG A 97 20.39 16.65 7.54
CA ARG A 97 21.36 16.93 6.47
C ARG A 97 20.77 16.72 5.06
N CYS A 98 19.72 15.92 4.94
CA CYS A 98 18.97 15.78 3.70
C CYS A 98 18.04 16.97 3.41
N GLY A 99 17.91 17.94 4.33
CA GLY A 99 17.09 19.14 4.17
C GLY A 99 15.74 19.09 4.89
N ILE A 100 15.47 18.05 5.68
CA ILE A 100 14.22 17.91 6.42
C ILE A 100 14.25 18.77 7.69
N ALA A 101 13.23 19.60 7.88
CA ALA A 101 13.10 20.42 9.07
C ALA A 101 12.96 19.54 10.34
N PRO A 102 13.68 19.83 11.45
CA PRO A 102 13.64 19.00 12.66
C PRO A 102 12.23 18.73 13.22
N LYS A 103 11.32 19.70 13.08
CA LYS A 103 9.92 19.60 13.53
C LYS A 103 9.10 18.53 12.79
N LEU A 104 9.55 18.09 11.61
CA LEU A 104 8.90 17.06 10.80
C LEU A 104 9.39 15.64 11.13
N ILE A 105 10.36 15.51 12.04
CA ILE A 105 10.95 14.22 12.42
C ILE A 105 10.42 13.81 13.80
N ALA A 106 9.44 12.91 13.82
CA ALA A 106 8.84 12.41 15.04
C ALA A 106 9.70 11.31 15.71
N PRO A 107 9.58 11.09 17.03
CA PRO A 107 10.07 9.87 17.68
C PRO A 107 9.27 8.64 17.29
N VAL A 108 9.94 7.48 17.23
CA VAL A 108 9.30 6.18 16.95
C VAL A 108 8.23 5.81 17.96
N ASP A 109 8.32 6.29 19.21
CA ASP A 109 7.27 6.10 20.23
C ASP A 109 5.91 6.68 19.83
N ARG A 110 5.88 7.61 18.87
CA ARG A 110 4.63 8.16 18.30
C ARG A 110 4.13 7.40 17.07
N ALA A 111 4.95 6.54 16.49
CA ALA A 111 4.66 5.88 15.23
C ALA A 111 3.45 4.95 15.35
N ILE A 112 3.43 4.03 16.33
CA ILE A 112 2.36 3.02 16.48
C ILE A 112 0.98 3.68 16.49
N ARG A 113 0.74 4.62 17.41
CA ARG A 113 -0.52 5.36 17.51
C ARG A 113 -0.89 6.10 16.22
N SER A 114 0.09 6.71 15.55
CA SER A 114 -0.14 7.46 14.30
C SER A 114 -0.55 6.53 13.15
N LEU A 115 0.12 5.39 13.04
CA LEU A 115 -0.14 4.37 12.02
C LEU A 115 -1.52 3.73 12.22
N GLU A 116 -1.88 3.36 13.45
CA GLU A 116 -3.18 2.76 13.79
C GLU A 116 -4.35 3.71 13.54
N SER A 117 -4.20 4.97 13.95
CA SER A 117 -5.25 5.97 13.74
C SER A 117 -5.57 6.10 12.24
N ARG A 118 -4.54 6.16 11.40
CA ARG A 118 -4.72 6.36 9.95
C ARG A 118 -5.18 5.10 9.21
N THR A 119 -4.76 3.90 9.63
CA THR A 119 -5.26 2.67 9.00
C THR A 119 -6.74 2.48 9.26
N LEU A 120 -7.25 2.89 10.42
CA LEU A 120 -8.68 2.91 10.72
C LEU A 120 -9.42 3.93 9.84
N PHE A 121 -8.97 5.19 9.81
CA PHE A 121 -9.61 6.22 8.99
C PHE A 121 -9.60 5.91 7.48
N GLU A 122 -8.54 5.30 6.96
CA GLU A 122 -8.47 4.96 5.54
C GLU A 122 -9.28 3.71 5.17
N ARG A 123 -9.49 2.79 6.10
CA ARG A 123 -10.42 1.66 5.89
C ARG A 123 -11.85 2.17 5.77
N ASP A 124 -12.26 3.08 6.65
CA ASP A 124 -13.60 3.67 6.60
C ASP A 124 -13.82 4.47 5.30
N ALA A 125 -12.79 5.16 4.81
CA ALA A 125 -12.85 5.90 3.55
C ALA A 125 -12.88 4.99 2.30
N ARG A 126 -12.41 3.73 2.40
CA ARG A 126 -12.43 2.75 1.30
C ARG A 126 -13.64 1.84 1.31
N THR A 127 -14.53 1.92 2.29
CA THR A 127 -15.84 1.28 2.18
C THR A 127 -16.55 1.92 0.99
N PRO A 128 -16.79 1.20 -0.12
CA PRO A 128 -17.63 1.72 -1.17
C PRO A 128 -19.00 1.94 -0.53
N ASP A 129 -19.55 3.14 -0.69
CA ASP A 129 -20.96 3.40 -0.47
C ASP A 129 -21.73 2.31 -1.23
N VAL A 130 -22.20 1.30 -0.48
CA VAL A 130 -22.97 0.18 -1.04
C VAL A 130 -24.20 0.83 -1.62
N ALA A 131 -24.20 0.86 -2.96
CA ALA A 131 -25.20 1.49 -3.79
C ALA A 131 -26.58 1.43 -3.15
N LYS A 132 -27.12 2.60 -2.80
CA LYS A 132 -28.56 2.79 -2.63
C LYS A 132 -29.27 2.10 -3.80
N PRO A 133 -30.21 1.17 -3.57
CA PRO A 133 -30.98 0.57 -4.65
C PRO A 133 -31.71 1.70 -5.38
N GLN A 134 -31.30 1.98 -6.62
CA GLN A 134 -32.06 2.85 -7.49
C GLN A 134 -33.39 2.14 -7.78
N VAL A 135 -34.46 2.65 -7.18
CA VAL A 135 -35.83 2.24 -7.47
C VAL A 135 -36.09 2.59 -8.94
N ALA A 136 -36.08 1.57 -9.79
CA ALA A 136 -36.47 1.67 -11.19
C ALA A 136 -37.98 1.93 -11.24
N THR A 137 -38.37 3.14 -11.65
CA THR A 137 -39.74 3.44 -12.08
C THR A 137 -39.99 2.82 -13.46
N PRO A 138 -41.09 2.08 -13.68
CA PRO A 138 -41.43 1.56 -15.00
C PRO A 138 -41.94 2.67 -15.92
N VAL A 139 -41.35 2.75 -17.11
CA VAL A 139 -41.80 3.62 -18.21
C VAL A 139 -42.99 2.95 -18.93
N PRO A 140 -44.12 3.63 -19.16
CA PRO A 140 -45.25 3.07 -19.91
C PRO A 140 -45.04 3.14 -21.42
N THR A 141 -45.29 2.01 -22.08
CA THR A 141 -45.33 1.79 -23.54
C THR A 141 -46.53 2.49 -24.19
N GLY A 142 -46.30 3.19 -25.32
CA GLY A 142 -47.37 3.84 -26.08
C GLY A 142 -47.03 4.24 -27.53
N ASN A 143 -47.00 3.23 -28.41
CA ASN A 143 -47.56 3.22 -29.78
C ASN A 143 -47.03 4.12 -30.94
N ARG A 144 -46.58 3.39 -31.98
CA ARG A 144 -47.06 3.38 -33.40
C ARG A 144 -46.38 4.22 -34.50
N LEU A 145 -45.92 3.46 -35.51
CA LEU A 145 -46.07 3.59 -36.99
C LEU A 145 -44.79 3.79 -37.82
N GLY A 146 -44.53 2.84 -38.73
CA GLY A 146 -43.67 3.02 -39.91
C GLY A 146 -43.10 1.71 -40.47
N TRP A 147 -43.69 1.20 -41.56
CA TRP A 147 -43.41 -0.11 -42.19
C TRP A 147 -42.43 -0.03 -43.39
N ARG A 148 -41.60 -1.08 -43.57
CA ARG A 148 -41.18 -1.83 -44.82
C ARG A 148 -39.73 -2.33 -44.70
N ALA A 149 -39.43 -3.65 -44.67
CA ALA A 149 -39.37 -4.65 -45.77
C ALA A 149 -38.25 -4.30 -46.79
N THR A 150 -37.23 -5.12 -47.11
CA THR A 150 -37.24 -6.53 -47.56
C THR A 150 -35.79 -7.07 -47.71
N GLU A 151 -35.56 -8.35 -47.34
CA GLU A 151 -34.58 -9.38 -47.82
C GLU A 151 -33.05 -9.06 -47.96
N ALA A 152 -32.06 -9.97 -47.88
CA ALA A 152 -31.98 -11.42 -48.10
C ALA A 152 -30.66 -12.05 -47.55
N ARG A 153 -30.68 -13.38 -47.32
CA ARG A 153 -29.60 -14.42 -47.40
C ARG A 153 -28.46 -14.42 -46.35
N ALA A 154 -28.39 -15.41 -45.44
CA ALA A 154 -27.84 -16.79 -45.53
C ALA A 154 -26.28 -16.79 -45.63
N TRP A 155 -25.44 -17.52 -44.86
CA TRP A 155 -25.40 -18.94 -44.45
C TRP A 155 -24.55 -19.15 -43.17
N ILE A 156 -24.73 -20.32 -42.53
CA ILE A 156 -24.00 -20.93 -41.41
C ILE A 156 -22.80 -21.74 -41.94
N GLN A 157 -21.65 -21.81 -41.23
CA GLN A 157 -21.06 -23.11 -40.80
C GLN A 157 -19.85 -23.03 -39.87
N LEU A 158 -19.90 -23.89 -38.84
CA LEU A 158 -18.82 -24.40 -38.00
C LEU A 158 -17.72 -25.08 -38.85
N GLN A 159 -16.48 -25.04 -38.36
CA GLN A 159 -15.60 -26.21 -38.43
C GLN A 159 -14.56 -26.20 -37.29
N THR A 160 -14.66 -27.24 -36.47
CA THR A 160 -13.60 -27.83 -35.65
C THR A 160 -12.62 -28.58 -36.54
N SER A 161 -11.32 -28.53 -36.26
CA SER A 161 -10.37 -29.57 -36.68
C SER A 161 -9.34 -29.79 -35.58
N ASP A 162 -9.40 -30.99 -35.04
CA ASP A 162 -8.39 -31.70 -34.28
C ASP A 162 -7.58 -32.55 -35.29
N SER A 163 -6.26 -32.69 -35.12
CA SER A 163 -5.45 -33.70 -35.84
C SER A 163 -4.09 -33.87 -35.18
N SER A 164 -3.93 -35.03 -34.53
CA SER A 164 -2.68 -35.65 -34.10
C SER A 164 -1.79 -36.05 -35.28
N ILE A 165 -0.48 -36.09 -35.03
CA ILE A 165 0.43 -37.15 -35.48
C ILE A 165 1.27 -37.55 -34.27
#